data_AF-A0A9C7Z872-F1
#
_entry.id   AF-A0A9C7Z872-F1
#
_cell.length_a   1.000
_cell.length_b   1.000
_cell.length_c   1.000
_cell.angle_alpha   90.00
_cell.angle_beta   90.00
_cell.angle_gamma   90.00
#
_symmetry.space_group_name_H-M   'P 1'
#
loop_
_entity.id
_entity.type
_entity.pdbx_description
1 polymer ?
#
loop_
_entity_poly.entity_id
_entity_poly.type
_entity_poly.pdbx_seq_one_letter_code
_entity_poly.pdbx_strand_id
1 'polypeptide(L)' 'MKEIIFLVEESPEGGYEARALGYSIFSEADSMDELREAVRDAVSCHFGDEDGPKIVRLHLVKDEVIPV' A
#
# COMPACT_ATOMS: atom_id res chain seq x y z
N MET A 1 12.02 4.59 15.31
CA MET A 1 11.47 3.47 14.51
C MET A 1 10.62 4.10 13.43
N LYS A 2 10.91 3.86 12.14
CA LYS A 2 10.18 4.49 11.02
C LYS A 2 9.03 3.57 10.61
N GLU A 3 7.84 4.15 10.46
CA GLU A 3 6.63 3.50 9.93
C GLU A 3 6.33 4.12 8.56
N ILE A 4 5.83 3.31 7.63
CA ILE A 4 5.25 3.77 6.37
C ILE A 4 3.77 3.34 6.31
N ILE A 5 2.92 4.28 5.89
CA ILE A 5 1.49 4.05 5.76
C ILE A 5 1.17 3.98 4.27
N PHE A 6 0.44 2.96 3.87
CA PHE A 6 -0.14 2.84 2.55
C PHE A 6 -1.65 3.06 2.65
N LEU A 7 -2.20 3.92 1.81
CA LEU A 7 -3.63 3.95 1.55
C LEU A 7 -3.93 2.80 0.59
N VAL A 8 -4.92 1.98 0.92
CA VAL A 8 -5.37 0.87 0.08
C VAL A 8 -6.82 1.08 -0.31
N GLU A 9 -7.10 0.91 -1.59
CA GLU A 9 -8.42 1.09 -2.21
C GLU A 9 -8.74 -0.13 -3.08
N GLU A 10 -10.03 -0.49 -3.19
CA GLU A 10 -10.48 -1.49 -4.15
C GLU A 10 -10.45 -0.87 -5.55
N SER A 11 -9.76 -1.51 -6.51
CA SER A 11 -9.68 -0.99 -7.87
C SER A 11 -11.02 -1.15 -8.60
N PRO A 12 -11.44 -0.19 -9.45
CA PRO A 12 -12.65 -0.31 -10.27
C PRO A 12 -12.64 -1.54 -11.20
N GLU A 13 -11.46 -2.02 -11.59
CA GLU A 13 -11.27 -3.18 -12.46
C GLU A 13 -11.17 -4.50 -11.68
N GLY A 14 -11.25 -4.45 -10.35
CA GLY A 14 -11.07 -5.56 -9.43
C GLY A 14 -9.66 -5.60 -8.84
N GLY A 15 -9.51 -6.27 -7.69
CA GLY A 15 -8.25 -6.27 -6.94
C GLY A 15 -8.08 -5.04 -6.05
N TYR A 16 -6.84 -4.73 -5.71
CA TYR A 16 -6.47 -3.69 -4.76
C TYR A 16 -5.31 -2.85 -5.27
N GLU A 17 -5.40 -1.55 -5.02
CA GLU A 17 -4.34 -0.58 -5.27
C GLU A 17 -3.85 -0.03 -3.93
N ALA A 18 -2.52 0.08 -3.77
CA ALA A 18 -1.88 0.60 -2.58
C ALA A 18 -0.90 1.72 -2.91
N ARG A 19 -1.01 2.83 -2.19
CA ARG A 19 -0.16 4.02 -2.35
C ARG A 19 0.47 4.45 -1.03
N ALA A 20 1.78 4.56 -1.00
CA ALA A 20 2.49 5.08 0.18
C ALA A 20 2.21 6.57 0.41
N LEU A 21 1.97 6.94 1.66
CA LEU A 21 1.90 8.34 2.08
C LEU A 21 3.32 8.89 2.28
N GLY A 22 3.63 9.98 1.58
CA GLY A 22 4.93 10.66 1.68
C GLY A 22 6.05 10.04 0.83
N TYR A 23 5.78 8.97 0.09
CA TYR A 23 6.73 8.33 -0.81
C TYR A 23 6.09 8.00 -2.16
N SER A 24 6.89 8.00 -3.22
CA SER A 24 6.44 7.60 -4.56
C SER A 24 6.52 6.08 -4.72
N ILE A 25 5.82 5.34 -3.85
CA ILE A 25 5.74 3.87 -3.88
C ILE A 25 4.28 3.48 -4.12
N PHE A 26 4.08 2.65 -5.13
CA PHE A 26 2.77 2.18 -5.58
C PHE A 26 2.84 0.67 -5.77
N SER A 27 1.76 -0.02 -5.48
CA SER A 27 1.63 -1.46 -5.69
C SER A 27 0.18 -1.80 -5.97
N GLU A 28 -0.06 -2.80 -6.80
CA GLU A 28 -1.38 -3.30 -7.14
C GLU A 28 -1.35 -4.83 -7.16
N ALA A 29 -2.47 -5.47 -6.85
CA ALA A 29 -2.60 -6.91 -6.95
C ALA A 29 -4.07 -7.36 -6.96
N ASP A 30 -4.32 -8.57 -7.47
CA ASP A 30 -5.67 -9.15 -7.54
C ASP A 30 -6.22 -9.54 -6.15
N SER A 31 -5.34 -9.77 -5.18
CA SER A 31 -5.70 -10.16 -3.82
C SER A 31 -4.93 -9.39 -2.74
N MET A 32 -5.51 -9.30 -1.54
CA MET A 32 -4.85 -8.66 -0.39
C MET A 32 -3.55 -9.36 0.03
N ASP A 33 -3.44 -10.67 -0.18
CA ASP A 33 -2.23 -11.42 0.16
C ASP A 33 -1.09 -11.10 -0.81
N GLU A 34 -1.37 -11.09 -2.11
CA GLU A 34 -0.40 -10.66 -3.13
C GLU A 34 -0.02 -9.18 -2.97
N LEU A 35 -0.98 -8.32 -2.61
CA LEU A 35 -0.71 -6.90 -2.35
C LEU A 35 0.27 -6.72 -1.19
N ARG A 36 0.16 -7.53 -0.13
CA ARG A 36 1.08 -7.48 1.01
C ARG A 36 2.50 -7.85 0.59
N GLU A 37 2.66 -8.83 -0.30
CA GLU A 37 3.97 -9.21 -0.84
C GLU A 37 4.53 -8.10 -1.74
N ALA A 38 3.73 -7.61 -2.70
CA ALA A 38 4.11 -6.54 -3.61
C ALA A 38 4.55 -5.27 -2.85
N VAL A 39 3.81 -4.87 -1.81
CA VAL A 39 4.16 -3.70 -0.98
C VAL A 39 5.48 -3.92 -0.24
N ARG A 40 5.73 -5.11 0.33
CA ARG A 40 6.99 -5.41 1.03
C ARG A 40 8.17 -5.31 0.07
N ASP A 41 8.02 -5.87 -1.13
CA ASP A 41 9.05 -5.84 -2.16
C ASP A 41 9.31 -4.43 -2.66
N ALA A 42 8.25 -3.64 -2.89
CA ALA A 42 8.36 -2.25 -3.32
C ALA A 42 9.03 -1.37 -2.26
N VAL A 43 8.71 -1.55 -0.98
CA VAL A 43 9.39 -0.87 0.14
C VAL A 43 10.86 -1.28 0.21
N SER A 44 11.16 -2.57 0.11
CA SER A 44 12.55 -3.07 0.11
C SER A 44 13.37 -2.47 -1.04
N CYS A 45 12.81 -2.46 -2.25
CA CYS A 45 13.45 -1.89 -3.44
C CYS A 45 13.70 -0.38 -3.31
N HIS A 46 12.77 0.35 -2.67
CA HIS A 46 12.87 1.81 -2.53
C HIS A 46 13.91 2.25 -1.49
N PHE A 47 13.98 1.57 -0.34
CA PHE A 47 14.84 1.99 0.78
C PHE A 47 16.15 1.21 0.90
N GLY A 48 16.27 0.04 0.27
CA GLY A 48 17.38 -0.89 0.49
C GLY A 48 17.38 -1.51 1.90
N ASP A 49 18.47 -2.21 2.24
CA ASP A 49 18.55 -3.05 3.45
C ASP A 49 18.78 -2.28 4.77
N GLU A 50 19.36 -1.07 4.75
CA GLU A 50 19.89 -0.44 5.98
C GLU A 50 19.00 0.66 6.58
N ASP A 51 18.15 1.33 5.79
CA ASP A 51 17.44 2.56 6.23
C ASP A 51 15.91 2.50 6.13
N GLY A 52 15.37 1.34 5.76
CA GLY A 52 13.94 1.13 5.50
C GLY A 52 13.04 1.18 6.73
N PRO A 53 11.74 1.47 6.54
CA PRO A 53 10.74 1.39 7.60
C PRO A 53 10.62 -0.06 8.11
N LYS A 54 10.48 -0.24 9.43
CA LYS A 54 10.37 -1.57 10.05
C LYS A 54 8.91 -2.05 10.15
N ILE A 55 7.97 -1.13 9.93
CA ILE A 55 6.54 -1.38 10.02
C ILE A 55 5.89 -0.78 8.77
N VAL A 56 5.12 -1.62 8.07
CA VAL A 56 4.23 -1.21 6.98
C VAL A 56 2.80 -1.31 7.50
N ARG A 57 2.07 -0.21 7.45
CA ARG A 57 0.65 -0.16 7.79
C ARG A 57 -0.18 -0.01 6.52
N LEU A 58 -0.93 -1.04 6.17
CA LEU A 58 -1.94 -0.98 5.12
C LEU A 58 -3.24 -0.40 5.72
N HIS A 59 -3.67 0.75 5.23
CA HIS A 59 -4.91 1.42 5.61
C HIS A 59 -5.93 1.25 4.50
N LEU A 60 -6.69 0.14 4.57
CA LEU A 60 -7.79 -0.15 3.65
C LEU A 60 -9.00 0.68 4.04
N VAL A 61 -9.43 1.55 3.14
CA VAL A 61 -10.65 2.34 3.27
C VAL A 61 -11.65 1.92 2.20
N LYS A 62 -12.94 1.99 2.54
CA LYS A 62 -14.02 1.82 1.58
C LYS A 62 -14.71 3.16 1.43
N ASP A 63 -14.50 3.80 0.28
CA ASP A 63 -15.12 5.07 -0.02
C ASP A 63 -16.56 4.86 -0.50
N GLU A 64 -17.51 5.20 0.36
CA GLU A 64 -18.93 5.17 0.05
C GLU A 64 -19.41 6.58 -0.35
N VAL A 65 -19.95 6.71 -1.55
CA VAL A 65 -20.54 7.96 -2.03
C VAL A 65 -22.02 7.99 -1.66
N ILE A 66 -22.39 8.89 -0.75
CA ILE A 66 -23.79 9.13 -0.35
C ILE A 66 -24.29 10.41 -1.03
N PRO A 67 -25.37 10.37 -1.83
CA PRO A 67 -25.97 11.57 -2.39
C PRO A 67 -26.66 12.41 -1.29
N VAL A 68 -26.56 13.74 -1.39
CA VAL A 68 -27.21 14.72 -0.51
C VAL A 68 -28.37 15.43 -1.18
#